data_AF-A0AAN9CL65-F1
#
_entry.id   AF-A0AAN9CL65-F1
#
_cell.length_a   1.000
_cell.length_b   1.000
_cell.length_c   1.000
_cell.angle_alpha   90.00
_cell.angle_beta   90.00
_cell.angle_gamma   90.00
#
_symmetry.space_group_name_H-M   'P 1'
#
loop_
_entity.id
_entity.type
_entity.pdbx_description
1 polymer ?
#
loop_
_entity_poly.entity_id
_entity_poly.type
_entity_poly.pdbx_seq_one_letter_code
_entity_poly.pdbx_strand_id
1 'polypeptide(L)'
;MFWKSTLVTTLILHLISLGVGQKFYPVVLLESNFPPARPSVYNLKQICLYGNGRPRYPDSSFPSSSYAYARRAGKAVNRLEAWFSRCCYGGLTHGNGQILCCAEQAWETALSHFCTEEYSTMTLVHECCEKKQEERWNCFQKKAANPFYQPLSGYRAPIISPDRIFTWDPNTC
;
A
#
# COMPACT_ATOMS: atom_id res chain seq x y z
N MET A 1 24.29 55.22 47.35
CA MET A 1 23.59 54.09 47.97
C MET A 1 23.35 53.06 46.87
N PHE A 2 23.87 51.86 47.08
CA PHE A 2 23.99 50.79 46.09
C PHE A 2 22.64 50.23 45.59
N TRP A 3 22.74 49.45 44.50
CA TRP A 3 21.88 48.31 44.09
C TRP A 3 20.71 48.62 43.13
N LYS A 4 20.38 47.89 42.05
CA LYS A 4 20.74 46.57 41.46
C LYS A 4 20.58 46.71 39.92
N SER A 5 21.56 46.38 39.08
CA SER A 5 21.84 45.06 38.49
C SER A 5 20.64 44.24 37.97
N THR A 6 20.65 44.09 36.64
CA THR A 6 20.20 42.98 35.77
C THR A 6 18.70 42.70 35.62
N LEU A 7 18.25 42.64 34.36
CA LEU A 7 17.71 41.41 33.75
C LEU A 7 17.66 41.57 32.22
N VAL A 8 18.55 40.84 31.54
CA VAL A 8 18.55 40.60 30.10
C VAL A 8 17.45 39.59 29.82
N THR A 9 16.39 39.98 29.11
CA THR A 9 15.35 39.05 28.65
C THR A 9 15.58 38.74 27.18
N THR A 10 16.24 37.62 26.92
CA THR A 10 16.37 37.01 25.59
C THR A 10 15.01 36.49 25.13
N LEU A 11 14.44 37.13 24.11
CA LEU A 11 13.23 36.69 23.43
C LEU A 11 13.57 35.50 22.51
N ILE A 12 13.53 34.27 23.04
CA ILE A 12 13.69 33.06 22.23
C ILE A 12 12.37 32.79 21.50
N LEU A 13 12.27 33.22 20.25
CA LEU A 13 11.24 32.78 19.31
C LEU A 13 11.35 31.27 19.13
N HIS A 14 10.56 30.51 19.88
CA HIS A 14 10.32 29.11 19.61
C HIS A 14 9.48 29.04 18.34
N LEU A 15 10.14 28.74 17.22
CA LEU A 15 9.48 28.24 16.02
C LEU A 15 8.83 26.91 16.39
N ILE A 16 7.57 26.96 16.80
CA ILE A 16 6.71 25.78 16.89
C ILE A 16 6.58 25.28 15.46
N SER A 17 7.29 24.19 15.16
CA SER A 17 7.05 23.40 13.96
C SER A 17 5.61 22.92 14.01
N LEU A 18 4.73 23.62 13.30
CA LEU A 18 3.44 23.09 12.91
C LEU A 18 3.73 21.99 11.90
N GLY A 19 4.00 20.79 12.41
CA GLY A 19 3.84 19.58 11.64
C GLY A 19 2.38 19.53 11.21
N VAL A 20 2.09 20.04 10.01
CA VAL A 20 0.81 19.86 9.34
C VAL A 20 0.70 18.36 9.10
N GLY A 21 0.10 17.65 10.06
CA GLY A 21 -0.29 16.27 9.88
C GLY A 21 -1.27 16.26 8.72
N GLN A 22 -0.80 15.87 7.54
CA GLN A 22 -1.63 15.76 6.36
C GLN A 22 -2.77 14.80 6.68
N LYS A 23 -4.00 15.31 6.74
CA LYS A 23 -5.18 14.49 7.05
C LYS A 23 -5.46 13.59 5.85
N PHE A 24 -4.99 12.36 5.95
CA PHE A 24 -5.20 11.34 4.93
C PHE A 24 -6.63 10.77 5.03
N TYR A 25 -7.44 10.99 4.01
CA TYR A 25 -8.78 10.40 3.92
C TYR A 25 -8.67 8.98 3.33
N PRO A 26 -9.07 7.92 4.06
CA PRO A 26 -8.85 6.53 3.63
C PRO A 26 -9.45 6.20 2.27
N VAL A 27 -10.62 6.75 1.93
CA VAL A 27 -11.28 6.52 0.63
C VAL A 27 -10.45 7.11 -0.51
N VAL A 28 -10.01 8.36 -0.37
CA VAL A 28 -9.19 9.05 -1.38
C VAL A 28 -7.83 8.35 -1.57
N LEU A 29 -7.23 7.88 -0.47
CA LEU A 29 -6.02 7.09 -0.54
C LEU A 29 -6.23 5.77 -1.27
N LEU A 30 -7.36 5.11 -1.02
CA LEU A 30 -7.68 3.86 -1.68
C LEU A 30 -7.89 4.04 -3.18
N GLU A 31 -8.65 5.04 -3.60
CA GLU A 31 -8.88 5.35 -5.02
C GLU A 31 -7.58 5.67 -5.77
N SER A 32 -6.60 6.28 -5.11
CA SER A 32 -5.30 6.59 -5.70
C SER A 32 -4.31 5.42 -5.70
N ASN A 33 -4.63 4.29 -5.04
CA ASN A 33 -3.72 3.14 -4.92
C ASN A 33 -4.35 1.80 -5.30
N PHE A 34 -5.65 1.75 -5.60
CA PHE A 34 -6.36 0.55 -6.01
C PHE A 34 -7.06 0.77 -7.37
N PRO A 35 -6.93 -0.18 -8.32
CA PRO A 35 -6.14 -1.40 -8.22
C PRO A 35 -4.62 -1.14 -8.26
N PRO A 36 -3.82 -2.00 -7.60
CA PRO A 36 -2.36 -1.94 -7.70
C PRO A 36 -1.89 -2.41 -9.08
N ALA A 37 -0.76 -1.87 -9.55
CA ALA A 37 -0.19 -2.21 -10.85
C ALA A 37 0.52 -3.57 -10.86
N ARG A 38 0.53 -4.27 -11.99
CA ARG A 38 1.31 -5.49 -12.15
C ARG A 38 2.80 -5.19 -11.90
N PRO A 39 3.49 -5.99 -11.08
CA PRO A 39 4.93 -5.88 -10.93
C PRO A 39 5.63 -6.04 -12.28
N SER A 40 6.67 -5.25 -12.49
CA SER A 40 7.50 -5.29 -13.69
C SER A 40 8.90 -4.79 -13.35
N VAL A 41 9.86 -5.02 -14.24
CA VAL A 41 11.22 -4.48 -14.08
C VAL A 41 11.26 -2.95 -13.89
N TYR A 42 10.24 -2.22 -14.36
CA TYR A 42 10.15 -0.76 -14.28
C TYR A 42 9.69 -0.25 -12.91
N ASN A 43 8.90 -1.02 -12.17
CA ASN A 43 8.34 -0.61 -10.87
C ASN A 43 8.85 -1.45 -9.69
N LEU A 44 9.56 -2.55 -9.93
CA LEU A 44 10.06 -3.48 -8.91
C LEU A 44 10.90 -2.77 -7.83
N LYS A 45 11.78 -1.85 -8.24
CA LYS A 45 12.59 -1.07 -7.31
C LYS A 45 11.70 -0.27 -6.35
N GLN A 46 10.60 0.29 -6.85
CA GLN A 46 9.71 1.12 -6.03
C GLN A 46 8.87 0.26 -5.10
N ILE A 47 8.41 -0.90 -5.57
CA ILE A 47 7.74 -1.92 -4.77
C ILE A 47 8.58 -2.25 -3.54
N CYS A 48 9.87 -2.60 -3.75
CA CYS A 48 10.74 -3.05 -2.67
C CYS A 48 11.27 -1.92 -1.76
N LEU A 49 11.67 -0.76 -2.32
CA LEU A 49 12.33 0.28 -1.52
C LEU A 49 11.35 1.17 -0.75
N TYR A 50 10.14 1.39 -1.27
CA TYR A 50 9.23 2.42 -0.76
C TYR A 50 7.92 1.89 -0.18
N GLY A 51 7.84 0.59 0.13
CA GLY A 51 6.64 -0.02 0.73
C GLY A 51 6.17 0.60 2.04
N ASN A 52 7.11 1.11 2.85
CA ASN A 52 6.78 1.79 4.11
C ASN A 52 6.17 3.20 3.90
N GLY A 53 6.23 3.76 2.69
CA GLY A 53 5.63 5.05 2.36
C GLY A 53 4.27 4.94 1.68
N ARG A 54 3.74 3.72 1.49
CA ARG A 54 2.45 3.50 0.80
C ARG A 54 1.32 3.19 1.79
N PRO A 55 0.08 3.64 1.51
CA PRO A 55 -1.06 3.47 2.41
C PRO A 55 -1.34 2.02 2.86
N ARG A 56 -1.78 1.92 4.11
CA ARG A 56 -2.36 0.71 4.70
C ARG A 56 -3.77 1.01 5.18
N TYR A 57 -4.62 0.00 5.14
CA TYR A 57 -6.04 0.11 5.47
C TYR A 57 -6.40 -0.84 6.62
N PRO A 58 -6.01 -0.55 7.88
CA PRO A 58 -6.48 -1.34 9.03
C PRO A 58 -8.01 -1.34 9.11
N ASP A 59 -8.60 -2.29 9.83
CA ASP A 59 -10.08 -2.41 9.94
C ASP A 59 -10.76 -1.13 10.46
N SER A 60 -10.05 -0.29 11.21
CA SER A 60 -10.52 1.03 11.68
C SER A 60 -10.59 2.11 10.59
N SER A 61 -10.07 1.86 9.39
CA SER A 61 -10.05 2.84 8.28
C SER A 61 -11.44 3.12 7.72
N PHE A 62 -12.35 2.17 7.84
CA PHE A 62 -13.69 2.23 7.29
C PHE A 62 -14.70 1.69 8.32
N PRO A 63 -15.84 2.38 8.55
CA PRO A 63 -16.89 1.85 9.40
C PRO A 63 -17.38 0.47 8.92
N SER A 64 -17.66 -0.45 9.84
CA SER A 64 -18.07 -1.83 9.49
C SER A 64 -19.45 -1.90 8.82
N SER A 65 -20.33 -0.94 9.09
CA SER A 65 -21.69 -0.85 8.56
C SER A 65 -21.79 -0.30 7.14
N SER A 66 -20.69 0.21 6.58
CA SER A 66 -20.66 0.83 5.24
C SER A 66 -19.32 0.55 4.54
N TYR A 67 -19.10 1.07 3.33
CA TYR A 67 -17.82 0.94 2.60
C TYR A 67 -17.33 -0.50 2.38
N ALA A 68 -18.24 -1.45 2.19
CA ALA A 68 -17.91 -2.87 2.05
C ALA A 68 -16.87 -3.13 0.94
N TYR A 69 -17.04 -2.48 -0.22
CA TYR A 69 -16.07 -2.50 -1.31
C TYR A 69 -14.69 -1.99 -0.88
N ALA A 70 -14.64 -0.79 -0.27
CA ALA A 70 -13.38 -0.16 0.14
C ALA A 70 -12.62 -1.01 1.16
N ARG A 71 -13.34 -1.71 2.05
CA ARG A 71 -12.75 -2.66 2.99
C ARG A 71 -12.11 -3.85 2.28
N ARG A 72 -12.77 -4.45 1.28
CA ARG A 72 -12.22 -5.57 0.51
C ARG A 72 -11.02 -5.16 -0.33
N ALA A 73 -11.11 -4.03 -1.03
CA ALA A 73 -10.00 -3.47 -1.78
C ALA A 73 -8.81 -3.08 -0.86
N GLY A 74 -9.08 -2.46 0.29
CA GLY A 74 -8.05 -2.15 1.29
C GLY A 74 -7.36 -3.39 1.86
N LYS A 75 -8.12 -4.47 2.13
CA LYS A 75 -7.55 -5.77 2.51
C LYS A 75 -6.66 -6.35 1.41
N ALA A 76 -7.07 -6.26 0.15
CA ALA A 76 -6.26 -6.70 -0.98
C ALA A 76 -4.92 -5.94 -1.06
N VAL A 77 -4.93 -4.61 -0.87
CA VAL A 77 -3.69 -3.80 -0.80
C VAL A 77 -2.82 -4.23 0.37
N ASN A 78 -3.38 -4.40 1.57
CA ASN A 78 -2.62 -4.82 2.74
C ASN A 78 -1.95 -6.19 2.55
N ARG A 79 -2.68 -7.18 2.00
CA ARG A 79 -2.13 -8.51 1.67
C ARG A 79 -0.96 -8.39 0.72
N LEU A 80 -1.20 -7.73 -0.42
CA LEU A 80 -0.22 -7.61 -1.48
C LEU A 80 1.08 -7.01 -0.96
N GLU A 81 0.98 -5.99 -0.13
CA GLU A 81 2.14 -5.27 0.32
C GLU A 81 2.92 -5.97 1.43
N ALA A 82 2.22 -6.69 2.31
CA ALA A 82 2.89 -7.61 3.23
C ALA A 82 3.64 -8.71 2.46
N TRP A 83 3.07 -9.21 1.35
CA TRP A 83 3.71 -10.22 0.51
C TRP A 83 4.87 -9.65 -0.31
N PHE A 84 4.76 -8.43 -0.84
CA PHE A 84 5.88 -7.72 -1.45
C PHE A 84 7.05 -7.56 -0.48
N SER A 85 6.78 -7.19 0.78
CA SER A 85 7.84 -7.12 1.79
C SER A 85 8.56 -8.46 1.98
N ARG A 86 7.86 -9.59 1.81
CA ARG A 86 8.46 -10.92 1.88
C ARG A 86 9.24 -11.27 0.61
N CYS A 87 8.72 -10.95 -0.57
CA CYS A 87 9.42 -11.14 -1.84
C CYS A 87 10.72 -10.32 -1.92
N CYS A 88 10.71 -9.11 -1.35
CA CYS A 88 11.86 -8.21 -1.31
C CYS A 88 12.80 -8.48 -0.12
N TYR A 89 12.46 -9.39 0.79
CA TYR A 89 13.32 -9.75 1.92
C TYR A 89 14.63 -10.36 1.39
N GLY A 90 15.78 -9.95 1.95
CA GLY A 90 17.11 -10.30 1.41
C GLY A 90 17.57 -9.38 0.26
N GLY A 91 16.70 -8.51 -0.27
CA GLY A 91 17.05 -7.51 -1.27
C GLY A 91 17.50 -8.11 -2.60
N LEU A 92 18.37 -7.39 -3.32
CA LEU A 92 18.87 -7.76 -4.65
C LEU A 92 19.72 -9.06 -4.68
N THR A 93 20.02 -9.64 -3.52
CA THR A 93 20.82 -10.89 -3.43
C THR A 93 20.09 -12.10 -4.03
N HIS A 94 18.76 -12.09 -4.07
CA HIS A 94 17.93 -13.10 -4.76
C HIS A 94 17.90 -12.91 -6.28
N GLY A 95 18.47 -11.82 -6.81
CA GLY A 95 18.40 -11.45 -8.22
C GLY A 95 17.01 -10.91 -8.61
N ASN A 96 16.98 -9.90 -9.49
CA ASN A 96 15.73 -9.22 -9.86
C ASN A 96 14.67 -10.15 -10.46
N GLY A 97 15.06 -11.24 -11.13
CA GLY A 97 14.14 -12.21 -11.73
C GLY A 97 13.29 -12.96 -10.71
N GLN A 98 13.91 -13.48 -9.64
CA GLN A 98 13.18 -14.19 -8.59
C GLN A 98 12.27 -13.26 -7.80
N ILE A 99 12.74 -12.05 -7.49
CA ILE A 99 11.93 -11.03 -6.80
C ILE A 99 10.73 -10.65 -7.66
N LEU A 100 10.93 -10.43 -8.96
CA LEU A 100 9.85 -10.11 -9.89
C LEU A 100 8.82 -11.24 -9.95
N CYS A 101 9.27 -12.48 -10.13
CA CYS A 101 8.39 -13.64 -10.17
C CYS A 101 7.56 -13.81 -8.89
N CYS A 102 8.19 -13.71 -7.72
CA CYS A 102 7.49 -13.71 -6.44
C CYS A 102 6.45 -12.58 -6.35
N ALA A 103 6.82 -11.36 -6.77
CA ALA A 103 5.94 -10.21 -6.73
C ALA A 103 4.75 -10.37 -7.69
N GLU A 104 4.96 -10.84 -8.91
CA GLU A 104 3.88 -11.09 -9.88
C GLU A 104 2.90 -12.14 -9.34
N GLN A 105 3.39 -13.28 -8.82
CA GLN A 105 2.53 -14.28 -8.18
C GLN A 105 1.78 -13.70 -6.97
N ALA A 106 2.41 -12.88 -6.15
CA ALA A 106 1.75 -12.20 -5.03
C ALA A 106 0.63 -11.29 -5.50
N TRP A 107 0.86 -10.54 -6.59
CA TRP A 107 -0.11 -9.63 -7.18
C TRP A 107 -1.33 -10.37 -7.76
N GLU A 108 -1.10 -11.41 -8.57
CA GLU A 108 -2.19 -12.23 -9.12
C GLU A 108 -2.98 -12.93 -8.02
N THR A 109 -2.30 -13.45 -7.00
CA THR A 109 -2.93 -14.13 -5.86
C THR A 109 -3.77 -13.16 -5.04
N ALA A 110 -3.26 -11.95 -4.75
CA ALA A 110 -3.98 -10.97 -3.95
C ALA A 110 -5.25 -10.48 -4.66
N LEU A 111 -5.15 -10.22 -5.97
CA LEU A 111 -6.30 -9.81 -6.78
C LEU A 111 -7.27 -10.96 -7.05
N SER A 112 -6.80 -12.21 -7.15
CA SER A 112 -7.67 -13.39 -7.17
C SER A 112 -8.52 -13.48 -5.92
N HIS A 113 -7.91 -13.35 -4.73
CA HIS A 113 -8.65 -13.34 -3.46
C HIS A 113 -9.62 -12.17 -3.36
N PHE A 114 -9.23 -10.98 -3.81
CA PHE A 114 -10.16 -9.84 -3.90
C PHE A 114 -11.38 -10.19 -4.75
N CYS A 115 -11.19 -10.78 -5.94
CA CYS A 115 -12.30 -11.18 -6.79
C CYS A 115 -13.17 -12.26 -6.16
N THR A 116 -12.59 -13.26 -5.48
CA THR A 116 -13.38 -14.25 -4.72
C THR A 116 -14.24 -13.58 -3.65
N GLU A 117 -13.69 -12.59 -2.94
CA GLU A 117 -14.42 -11.83 -1.91
C GLU A 117 -15.52 -10.96 -2.51
N GLU A 118 -15.30 -10.35 -3.67
CA GLU A 118 -16.32 -9.58 -4.41
C GLU A 118 -17.51 -10.47 -4.79
N TYR A 119 -17.25 -11.66 -5.34
CA TYR A 119 -18.30 -12.64 -5.70
C TYR A 119 -19.02 -13.27 -4.50
N SER A 120 -18.45 -13.15 -3.30
CA SER A 120 -19.06 -13.67 -2.07
C SER A 120 -20.05 -12.69 -1.43
N THR A 121 -20.42 -11.62 -2.15
CA THR A 121 -21.30 -10.55 -1.66
C THR A 121 -22.49 -10.33 -2.59
N MET A 122 -23.54 -9.66 -2.09
CA MET A 122 -24.72 -9.28 -2.90
C MET A 122 -24.54 -7.95 -3.63
N THR A 123 -23.32 -7.40 -3.67
CA THR A 123 -23.03 -6.13 -4.36
C THR A 123 -22.51 -6.37 -5.76
N LEU A 124 -22.58 -5.35 -6.62
CA LEU A 124 -21.93 -5.38 -7.94
C LEU A 124 -20.43 -5.66 -7.75
N VAL A 125 -19.93 -6.63 -8.51
CA VAL A 125 -18.51 -7.00 -8.48
C VAL A 125 -17.67 -6.00 -9.27
N HIS A 126 -16.42 -5.82 -8.88
CA HIS A 126 -15.47 -5.07 -9.68
C HIS A 126 -15.36 -5.62 -11.11
N GLU A 127 -15.49 -4.76 -12.13
CA GLU A 127 -15.57 -5.16 -13.55
C GLU A 127 -14.38 -6.05 -14.02
N CYS A 128 -13.17 -5.82 -13.50
CA CYS A 128 -12.03 -6.67 -13.86
C CYS A 128 -12.17 -8.11 -13.34
N CYS A 129 -12.91 -8.33 -12.26
CA CYS A 129 -13.14 -9.67 -11.73
C CYS A 129 -14.04 -10.52 -12.64
N GLU A 130 -14.84 -9.89 -13.49
CA GLU A 130 -15.65 -10.55 -14.53
C GLU A 130 -14.80 -11.14 -15.66
N LYS A 131 -13.57 -10.63 -15.83
CA LYS A 131 -12.61 -11.18 -16.79
C LYS A 131 -11.91 -12.42 -16.23
N LYS A 132 -11.29 -13.20 -17.13
CA LYS A 132 -10.60 -14.45 -16.80
C LYS A 132 -9.13 -14.38 -17.23
N GLN A 133 -8.28 -15.09 -16.47
CA GLN A 133 -6.85 -15.27 -16.78
C GLN A 133 -6.19 -13.93 -17.16
N GLU A 134 -5.42 -13.89 -18.26
CA GLU A 134 -4.66 -12.71 -18.67
C GLU A 134 -5.54 -11.48 -18.97
N GLU A 135 -6.79 -11.65 -19.40
CA GLU A 135 -7.70 -10.50 -19.58
C GLU A 135 -8.02 -9.80 -18.25
N ARG A 136 -8.12 -10.56 -17.16
CA ARG A 136 -8.30 -10.01 -15.81
C ARG A 136 -7.09 -9.20 -15.39
N TRP A 137 -5.90 -9.76 -15.61
CA TRP A 137 -4.64 -9.11 -15.27
C TRP A 137 -4.42 -7.83 -16.07
N ASN A 138 -4.67 -7.88 -17.38
CA ASN A 138 -4.64 -6.71 -18.25
C ASN A 138 -5.65 -5.64 -17.84
N CYS A 139 -6.86 -6.04 -17.42
CA CYS A 139 -7.86 -5.10 -16.92
C CYS A 139 -7.38 -4.35 -15.67
N PHE A 140 -6.86 -5.08 -14.66
CA PHE A 140 -6.34 -4.47 -13.44
C PHE A 140 -5.14 -3.56 -13.73
N GLN A 141 -4.20 -4.02 -14.55
CA GLN A 141 -3.04 -3.23 -14.96
C GLN A 141 -3.46 -1.93 -15.66
N LYS A 142 -4.42 -1.98 -16.60
CA LYS A 142 -4.91 -0.80 -17.31
C LYS A 142 -5.57 0.23 -16.39
N LYS A 143 -6.19 -0.23 -15.31
CA LYS A 143 -6.88 0.61 -14.32
C LYS A 143 -6.00 1.01 -13.13
N ALA A 144 -4.73 0.62 -13.11
CA ALA A 144 -3.86 0.88 -11.97
C ALA A 144 -3.67 2.38 -11.74
N ALA A 145 -4.07 2.86 -10.56
CA ALA A 145 -4.04 4.28 -10.22
C ALA A 145 -2.60 4.78 -9.93
N ASN A 146 -1.73 3.90 -9.44
CA ASN A 146 -0.34 4.20 -9.07
C ASN A 146 0.64 3.20 -9.73
N PRO A 147 0.87 3.31 -11.06
CA PRO A 147 1.66 2.34 -11.83
C PRO A 147 3.12 2.15 -11.36
N PHE A 148 3.67 3.17 -10.71
CA PHE A 148 5.05 3.20 -10.24
C PHE A 148 5.18 3.11 -8.71
N TYR A 149 4.12 2.74 -8.00
CA TYR A 149 4.14 2.54 -6.55
C TYR A 149 4.76 3.73 -5.79
N GLN A 150 4.41 4.95 -6.21
CA GLN A 150 4.89 6.18 -5.59
C GLN A 150 4.45 6.23 -4.11
N PRO A 151 5.37 6.52 -3.18
CA PRO A 151 5.04 6.70 -1.78
C PRO A 151 4.37 8.06 -1.54
N LEU A 152 3.61 8.16 -0.46
CA LEU A 152 3.12 9.43 0.05
C LEU A 152 4.23 10.11 0.87
N SER A 153 4.51 11.36 0.55
CA SER A 153 5.52 12.14 1.28
C SER A 153 5.18 12.26 2.77
N GLY A 154 6.14 11.96 3.64
CA GLY A 154 5.97 12.00 5.09
C GLY A 154 5.07 10.91 5.70
N TYR A 155 4.48 10.03 4.89
CA TYR A 155 3.67 8.91 5.40
C TYR A 155 4.55 7.76 5.90
N ARG A 156 4.14 7.14 7.01
CA ARG A 156 4.72 5.90 7.51
C ARG A 156 3.62 4.86 7.68
N ALA A 157 3.71 3.78 6.93
CA ALA A 157 2.79 2.66 6.98
C ALA A 157 2.80 2.00 8.37
N PRO A 158 1.64 1.74 8.98
CA PRO A 158 1.57 0.80 10.10
C PRO A 158 1.93 -0.62 9.62
N ILE A 159 2.47 -1.42 10.53
CA ILE A 159 2.71 -2.84 10.25
C ILE A 159 1.36 -3.55 10.28
N ILE A 160 1.00 -4.19 9.17
CA ILE A 160 -0.21 -5.02 9.07
C ILE A 160 0.23 -6.42 8.65
N SER A 161 -0.07 -7.40 9.49
CA SER A 161 0.12 -8.81 9.14
C SER A 161 -0.86 -9.21 8.05
N PRO A 162 -0.45 -10.02 7.06
CA PRO A 162 -1.38 -10.54 6.08
C PRO A 162 -2.35 -11.49 6.79
N ASP A 163 -3.62 -11.43 6.42
CA ASP A 163 -4.68 -12.33 6.93
C ASP A 163 -4.64 -13.72 6.26
N ARG A 164 -3.74 -13.91 5.29
CA ARG A 164 -3.55 -15.16 4.54
C ARG A 164 -2.05 -15.43 4.33
N ILE A 165 -1.69 -16.71 4.32
CA ILE A 165 -0.32 -17.14 4.01
C ILE A 165 -0.13 -17.08 2.49
N PHE A 166 1.05 -16.62 2.07
CA PHE A 166 1.48 -16.64 0.68
C PHE A 166 2.75 -17.47 0.54
N THR A 167 2.71 -18.39 -0.41
CA THR A 167 3.82 -19.22 -0.86
C THR A 167 3.89 -19.05 -2.36
N TRP A 168 5.09 -18.83 -2.90
CA TRP A 168 5.34 -18.68 -4.33
C TRP A 168 6.19 -19.84 -4.83
N ASP A 169 6.05 -20.16 -6.10
CA ASP A 169 6.85 -21.20 -6.77
C ASP A 169 7.90 -20.55 -7.67
N PRO A 170 9.22 -20.68 -7.37
CA PRO A 170 10.26 -20.10 -8.19
C PRO A 170 10.37 -20.68 -9.62
N ASN A 171 9.67 -21.78 -9.91
CA ASN A 171 9.65 -22.40 -11.24
C ASN A 171 8.45 -21.99 -12.08
N THR A 172 7.49 -21.24 -11.50
CA THR A 172 6.27 -20.80 -12.17
C THR A 172 6.31 -19.28 -12.35
N CYS A 173 7.13 -18.87 -13.31
CA CYS A 173 7.26 -17.53 -13.85
C CYS A 173 7.10 -17.65 -15.38
#